data_AF-A0A957Z703-F1
#
_entry.id   AF-A0A957Z703-F1
#
_cell.length_a   1.000
_cell.length_b   1.000
_cell.length_c   1.000
_cell.angle_alpha   90.00
_cell.angle_beta   90.00
_cell.angle_gamma   90.00
#
_symmetry.space_group_name_H-M   'P 1'
#
loop_
_entity.id
_entity.type
_entity.pdbx_description
1 polymer ?
#
loop_
_entity_poly.entity_id
_entity_poly.type
_entity_poly.pdbx_seq_one_letter_code
_entity_poly.pdbx_strand_id
1 'polypeptide(L)'
;AGNQATDSDTILLDGLPGYGDMFIDTNIITGTNTVIGGVASDIPYPTSARTLHYHFEEAAGATLFYDGSVNHLNATCSGDACPTAGATGQEDGALAFDGNDYLTVG
;
A
#
# COMPACT_ATOMS: atom_id res chain seq x y z
N ALA A 1 -4.15 -13.70 -31.45
CA ALA A 1 -3.73 -14.58 -30.34
C ALA A 1 -3.10 -13.69 -29.29
N GLY A 2 -3.78 -13.50 -28.17
CA GLY A 2 -3.24 -12.73 -27.04
C GLY A 2 -2.39 -13.64 -26.16
N ASN A 3 -1.46 -13.04 -25.41
CA ASN A 3 -0.72 -13.77 -24.39
C ASN A 3 -1.72 -14.19 -23.30
N GLN A 4 -1.86 -15.49 -23.10
CA GLN A 4 -2.66 -16.06 -22.02
C GLN A 4 -1.68 -16.62 -20.99
N ALA A 5 -1.79 -16.18 -19.74
CA ALA A 5 -1.14 -16.81 -18.60
C ALA A 5 -2.20 -17.59 -17.83
N THR A 6 -1.99 -18.90 -17.70
CA THR A 6 -2.77 -19.79 -16.83
C THR A 6 -1.87 -20.17 -15.67
N ASP A 7 -2.19 -19.68 -14.49
CA ASP A 7 -1.55 -20.10 -13.25
C ASP A 7 -2.57 -20.86 -12.39
N SER A 8 -2.12 -21.93 -11.75
CA SER A 8 -2.93 -22.76 -10.84
C SER A 8 -2.59 -22.47 -9.36
N ASP A 9 -1.76 -21.45 -9.14
CA ASP A 9 -1.33 -20.92 -7.85
C ASP A 9 -1.70 -19.42 -7.75
N THR A 10 -1.11 -18.72 -6.79
CA THR A 10 -1.30 -17.30 -6.49
C THR A 10 -0.81 -16.43 -7.65
N ILE A 11 -1.73 -15.70 -8.30
CA ILE A 11 -1.37 -14.70 -9.30
C ILE A 11 -0.70 -13.52 -8.58
N LEU A 12 0.63 -13.45 -8.65
CA LEU A 12 1.43 -12.30 -8.21
C LEU A 12 1.32 -11.17 -9.24
N LEU A 13 0.47 -10.18 -8.95
CA LEU A 13 0.50 -8.88 -9.63
C LEU A 13 1.57 -8.04 -8.96
N ASP A 14 2.61 -7.74 -9.75
CA ASP A 14 3.94 -7.32 -9.34
C ASP A 14 4.72 -8.40 -8.55
N GLY A 15 5.97 -8.60 -8.95
CA GLY A 15 6.95 -9.39 -8.21
C GLY A 15 8.19 -8.55 -7.93
N LEU A 16 8.05 -7.22 -7.90
CA LEU A 16 9.12 -6.23 -7.73
C LEU A 16 8.57 -4.95 -7.09
N PRO A 17 9.31 -4.31 -6.17
CA PRO A 17 8.80 -3.30 -5.25
C PRO A 17 8.47 -1.99 -5.95
N GLY A 18 7.19 -1.82 -6.20
CA GLY A 18 6.56 -0.59 -6.63
C GLY A 18 5.07 -0.84 -6.50
N TYR A 19 4.60 -0.93 -5.27
CA TYR A 19 3.23 -1.32 -4.95
C TYR A 19 2.24 -0.37 -5.63
N GLY A 20 1.56 -0.87 -6.66
CA GLY A 20 0.20 -0.45 -6.94
C GLY A 20 -0.67 -0.99 -5.81
N ASP A 21 -1.30 -0.13 -5.02
CA ASP A 21 -2.27 -0.60 -4.04
C ASP A 21 -3.52 -1.07 -4.80
N MET A 22 -3.86 -2.36 -4.63
CA MET A 22 -5.13 -2.90 -5.09
C MET A 22 -6.07 -2.99 -3.89
N PHE A 23 -6.78 -1.89 -3.61
CA PHE A 23 -7.84 -1.90 -2.61
C PHE A 23 -9.04 -2.71 -3.09
N ILE A 24 -9.27 -3.88 -2.48
CA ILE A 24 -10.44 -4.71 -2.73
C ILE A 24 -11.37 -4.65 -1.50
N ASP A 25 -12.36 -3.75 -1.54
CA ASP A 25 -13.33 -3.49 -0.46
C ASP A 25 -14.32 -4.66 -0.19
N THR A 26 -14.37 -5.67 -1.08
CA THR A 26 -15.31 -6.79 -0.98
C THR A 26 -14.69 -8.12 -1.44
N ASN A 27 -15.15 -9.26 -0.93
CA ASN A 27 -14.73 -10.56 -1.45
C ASN A 27 -15.17 -10.72 -2.93
N ILE A 28 -14.31 -10.39 -3.89
CA ILE A 28 -14.62 -10.53 -5.33
C ILE A 28 -14.51 -12.00 -5.78
N ILE A 29 -13.71 -12.84 -5.10
CA ILE A 29 -13.59 -14.28 -5.39
C ILE A 29 -14.21 -15.09 -4.26
N THR A 30 -15.49 -15.39 -4.38
CA THR A 30 -16.24 -16.24 -3.42
C THR A 30 -16.50 -17.66 -3.93
N GLY A 31 -15.85 -18.07 -5.03
CA GLY A 31 -16.06 -19.38 -5.66
C GLY A 31 -14.75 -20.11 -5.92
N THR A 32 -14.77 -21.44 -5.83
CA THR A 32 -13.59 -22.31 -6.05
C THR A 32 -13.12 -22.33 -7.51
N ASN A 33 -13.79 -21.62 -8.44
CA ASN A 33 -13.55 -21.62 -9.90
C ASN A 33 -13.96 -20.28 -10.57
N THR A 34 -13.66 -19.12 -9.95
CA THR A 34 -14.00 -17.83 -10.58
C THR A 34 -12.90 -17.43 -11.56
N VAL A 35 -13.21 -17.41 -12.86
CA VAL A 35 -12.34 -16.76 -13.86
C VAL A 35 -12.58 -15.26 -13.79
N ILE A 36 -11.58 -14.49 -13.37
CA ILE A 36 -11.61 -13.03 -13.51
C ILE A 36 -11.26 -12.70 -14.96
N GLY A 37 -12.28 -12.39 -15.76
CA GLY A 37 -12.09 -11.88 -17.12
C GLY A 37 -11.92 -10.36 -17.10
N GLY A 38 -10.80 -9.85 -17.59
CA GLY A 38 -10.55 -8.41 -17.66
C GLY A 38 -9.07 -8.07 -17.90
N VAL A 39 -8.75 -6.78 -17.84
CA VAL A 39 -7.36 -6.27 -17.80
C VAL A 39 -7.10 -5.79 -16.38
N ALA A 40 -6.09 -6.35 -15.72
CA ALA A 40 -5.49 -5.73 -14.55
C ALA A 40 -4.43 -4.74 -15.07
N SER A 41 -4.62 -3.46 -14.79
CA SER A 41 -3.66 -2.41 -15.15
C SER A 41 -3.14 -1.80 -13.86
N ASP A 42 -1.84 -1.80 -13.71
CA ASP A 42 -1.15 -1.00 -12.72
C ASP A 42 -0.42 0.15 -13.44
N ILE A 43 -0.29 1.30 -12.78
CA ILE A 43 0.50 2.42 -13.27
C ILE A 43 1.85 2.34 -12.55
N PRO A 44 2.95 2.01 -13.26
CA PRO A 44 4.27 2.00 -12.65
C PRO A 44 4.56 3.38 -12.07
N TYR A 45 4.57 3.49 -10.74
CA TYR A 45 5.00 4.70 -10.09
C TYR A 45 6.52 4.78 -10.23
N PRO A 46 7.10 5.87 -10.78
CA PRO A 46 8.55 5.98 -10.90
C PRO A 46 9.17 6.15 -9.50
N THR A 47 9.50 5.04 -8.85
CA THR A 47 10.18 5.01 -7.54
C THR A 47 11.69 5.27 -7.65
N SER A 48 12.22 5.46 -8.87
CA SER A 48 13.66 5.42 -9.19
C SER A 48 14.54 6.51 -8.56
N ALA A 49 14.05 7.27 -7.57
CA ALA A 49 14.84 8.24 -6.81
C ALA A 49 14.36 8.53 -5.38
N ARG A 50 13.38 7.80 -4.82
CA ARG A 50 12.85 8.11 -3.48
C ARG A 50 13.55 7.27 -2.41
N THR A 51 14.14 7.92 -1.40
CA THR A 51 14.70 7.25 -0.23
C THR A 51 13.61 6.71 0.70
N LEU A 52 12.50 7.44 0.82
CA LEU A 52 11.31 7.08 1.59
C LEU A 52 10.07 7.48 0.81
N HIS A 53 8.99 6.69 0.94
CA HIS A 53 7.71 6.93 0.28
C HIS A 53 6.56 6.34 1.10
N TYR A 54 6.01 7.12 2.04
CA TYR A 54 4.83 6.71 2.80
C TYR A 54 3.57 7.29 2.19
N HIS A 55 2.57 6.43 1.97
CA HIS A 55 1.26 6.82 1.45
C HIS A 55 0.30 7.25 2.58
N PHE A 56 0.47 6.71 3.79
CA PHE A 56 -0.35 7.02 4.96
C PHE A 56 -1.84 6.65 4.81
N GLU A 57 -2.13 5.56 4.10
CA GLU A 57 -3.48 5.00 3.89
C GLU A 57 -3.89 4.01 4.97
N GLU A 58 -3.05 3.78 5.98
CA GLU A 58 -3.38 2.89 7.07
C GLU A 58 -4.57 3.41 7.90
N ALA A 59 -5.38 2.48 8.39
CA ALA A 59 -6.59 2.80 9.13
C ALA A 59 -6.31 3.63 10.40
N ALA A 60 -7.35 4.33 10.87
CA ALA A 60 -7.27 5.12 12.10
C ALA A 60 -6.73 4.30 13.28
N GLY A 61 -5.74 4.85 13.97
CA GLY A 61 -5.03 4.19 15.07
C GLY A 61 -3.84 3.32 14.67
N ALA A 62 -3.45 3.29 13.39
CA ALA A 62 -2.24 2.61 12.94
C ALA A 62 -0.98 3.19 13.60
N THR A 63 -0.03 2.30 13.92
CA THR A 63 1.28 2.65 14.51
C THR A 63 2.46 2.12 13.69
N LEU A 64 2.18 1.51 12.53
CA LEU A 64 3.12 1.00 11.56
C LEU A 64 2.71 1.56 10.20
N PHE A 65 3.64 2.19 9.50
CA PHE A 65 3.43 2.81 8.20
C PHE A 65 4.43 2.24 7.21
N TYR A 66 3.90 1.70 6.11
CA TYR A 66 4.72 0.99 5.15
C TYR A 66 5.42 1.96 4.20
N ASP A 67 6.74 1.78 4.05
CA ASP A 67 7.52 2.51 3.06
C ASP A 67 7.37 1.83 1.70
N GLY A 68 6.69 2.50 0.78
CA GLY A 68 6.53 2.09 -0.62
C GLY A 68 7.77 2.37 -1.48
N SER A 69 8.88 2.83 -0.90
CA SER A 69 10.16 2.95 -1.60
C SER A 69 10.85 1.59 -1.73
N VAL A 70 11.86 1.52 -2.60
CA VAL A 70 12.71 0.32 -2.75
C VAL A 70 13.45 -0.07 -1.47
N ASN A 71 13.57 0.83 -0.50
CA ASN A 71 14.32 0.59 0.73
C ASN A 71 13.48 -0.10 1.82
N HIS A 72 12.14 -0.04 1.73
CA HIS A 72 11.22 -0.66 2.70
C HIS A 72 11.52 -0.29 4.15
N LEU A 73 11.89 0.96 4.39
CA LEU A 73 12.20 1.47 5.72
C LEU A 73 10.91 1.84 6.43
N ASN A 74 10.15 0.83 6.87
CA ASN A 74 8.87 1.06 7.53
C ASN A 74 9.04 1.97 8.76
N ALA A 75 8.07 2.86 8.95
CA ALA A 75 8.06 3.79 10.05
C ALA A 75 7.12 3.30 11.16
N THR A 76 7.50 3.55 12.41
CA THR A 76 6.68 3.21 13.58
C THR A 76 6.52 4.39 14.51
N CYS A 77 5.48 4.38 15.33
CA CYS A 77 5.30 5.34 16.42
C CYS A 77 4.80 4.61 17.68
N SER A 78 4.86 5.28 18.83
CA SER A 78 4.33 4.73 20.07
C SER A 78 3.81 5.79 21.04
N GLY A 79 2.74 5.46 21.76
CA GLY A 79 2.23 6.27 22.86
C GLY A 79 1.63 7.60 22.40
N ASP A 80 1.65 8.59 23.29
CA ASP A 80 1.05 9.91 23.07
C ASP A 80 1.81 10.78 22.06
N ALA A 81 2.92 10.28 21.49
CA ALA A 81 3.66 10.93 20.42
C ALA A 81 3.38 10.30 19.04
N CYS A 82 2.37 9.43 18.95
CA CYS A 82 1.88 8.94 17.67
C CYS A 82 1.01 10.00 16.99
N PRO A 83 1.33 10.42 15.76
CA PRO A 83 0.41 11.26 15.00
C PRO A 83 -0.89 10.52 14.72
N THR A 84 -1.97 11.27 14.51
CA THR A 84 -3.28 10.70 14.21
C THR A 84 -3.30 10.16 12.77
N ALA A 85 -3.40 8.83 12.64
CA ALA A 85 -3.59 8.14 11.36
C ALA A 85 -5.05 8.19 10.86
N GLY A 86 -5.23 8.08 9.55
CA GLY A 86 -6.54 8.10 8.89
C GLY A 86 -7.16 9.49 8.77
N ALA A 87 -6.36 10.56 8.86
CA ALA A 87 -6.83 11.89 8.52
C ALA A 87 -6.98 12.03 7.00
N THR A 88 -7.90 12.88 6.53
CA THR A 88 -8.03 13.16 5.10
C THR A 88 -6.85 14.03 4.62
N GLY A 89 -6.06 13.47 3.70
CA GLY A 89 -4.97 14.12 2.99
C GLY A 89 -5.42 14.89 1.76
N GLN A 90 -4.44 15.44 1.03
CA GLN A 90 -4.69 16.02 -0.31
C GLN A 90 -4.97 14.95 -1.36
N GLU A 91 -4.28 13.82 -1.23
CA GLU A 91 -4.49 12.59 -1.99
C GLU A 91 -4.76 11.53 -0.92
N ASP A 92 -6.02 11.11 -0.78
CA ASP A 92 -6.51 10.10 0.17
C ASP A 92 -6.12 10.31 1.65
N GLY A 93 -5.18 9.53 2.18
CA GLY A 93 -4.81 9.45 3.59
C GLY A 93 -3.69 10.40 4.01
N ALA A 94 -3.67 10.73 5.30
CA ALA A 94 -2.63 11.54 5.90
C ALA A 94 -2.46 11.28 7.40
N LEU A 95 -1.31 11.73 7.91
CA LEU A 95 -1.04 11.85 9.33
C LEU A 95 -1.25 13.30 9.79
N ALA A 96 -2.00 13.48 10.87
CA ALA A 96 -2.10 14.77 11.56
C ALA A 96 -1.15 14.81 12.75
N PHE A 97 -0.21 15.76 12.74
CA PHE A 97 0.77 15.99 13.80
C PHE A 97 0.32 17.18 14.66
N ASP A 98 0.33 17.02 15.99
CA ASP A 98 -0.12 18.04 16.94
C ASP A 98 1.01 18.81 17.64
N GLY A 99 2.27 18.44 17.35
CA GLY A 99 3.48 19.15 17.74
C GLY A 99 4.53 18.31 18.47
N ASN A 100 4.12 17.32 19.26
CA ASN A 100 5.05 16.38 19.92
C ASN A 100 5.14 15.03 19.20
N ASP A 101 4.39 14.88 18.12
CA ASP A 101 4.31 13.66 17.34
C ASP A 101 5.54 13.40 16.49
N TYR A 102 5.91 12.13 16.32
CA TYR A 102 6.97 11.72 15.41
C TYR A 102 6.80 10.27 14.93
N LEU A 103 7.44 9.99 13.80
CA LEU A 103 7.68 8.64 13.33
C LEU A 103 9.16 8.27 13.48
N THR A 104 9.42 7.03 13.85
CA THR A 104 10.76 6.45 13.87
C THR A 104 10.93 5.55 12.65
N VAL A 105 11.88 5.90 11.80
CA VAL A 105 12.29 5.10 10.63
C VAL A 105 13.44 4.19 11.07
N GLY A 106 13.31 2.88 10.79
CA GLY A 106 14.31 1.86 11.10
C GLY A 106 15.45 1.78 10.10
#